data_AF-A0A6F8ZIA9-F1
#
_entry.id   AF-A0A6F8ZIA9-F1
#
_cell.length_a   1.000
_cell.length_b   1.000
_cell.length_c   1.000
_cell.angle_alpha   90.00
_cell.angle_beta   90.00
_cell.angle_gamma   90.00
#
_symmetry.space_group_name_H-M   'P 1'
#
loop_
_entity.id
_entity.type
_entity.pdbx_description
1 polymer ?
#
loop_
_entity_poly.entity_id
_entity_poly.type
_entity_poly.pdbx_seq_one_letter_code
_entity_poly.pdbx_strand_id
1 'polypeptide(L)'
;MAVGSRGGGSPGAPVAAFLLFLLWPVAMVLAAWLWGSGPMASVLARIGMGGQIVSERVYVGLRRPHAEVVVLEEGATRPLRHVGNHSPSGFEWGYGGSGPADLARSLLADATGDDDLAGWMEQDFKWGVVARLPHDEWELPQADVLVWVERLLAEHPARR
;
A
#
# COMPACT_ATOMS: atom_id res chain seq x y z
N MET A 1 12.16 -66.60 -51.46
CA MET A 1 13.63 -66.53 -51.46
C MET A 1 14.06 -65.10 -51.18
N ALA A 2 15.10 -64.94 -50.36
CA ALA A 2 15.94 -63.74 -50.13
C ALA A 2 15.27 -62.52 -49.45
N VAL A 3 15.61 -62.23 -48.18
CA VAL A 3 16.64 -61.24 -47.73
C VAL A 3 16.13 -59.81 -47.96
N GLY A 4 15.84 -58.96 -46.97
CA GLY A 4 16.47 -58.74 -45.67
C GLY A 4 17.26 -57.43 -45.72
N SER A 5 16.89 -56.39 -44.98
CA SER A 5 17.82 -55.46 -44.29
C SER A 5 17.08 -54.29 -43.61
N ARG A 6 17.67 -53.90 -42.48
CA ARG A 6 17.35 -52.85 -41.52
C ARG A 6 17.48 -51.42 -42.06
N GLY A 7 16.89 -50.49 -41.29
CA GLY A 7 17.29 -49.09 -41.17
C GLY A 7 16.07 -48.18 -41.33
N GLY A 8 15.74 -47.25 -40.45
CA GLY A 8 16.35 -46.75 -39.23
C GLY A 8 15.34 -45.73 -38.67
N GLY A 9 15.24 -45.64 -37.35
CA GLY A 9 14.32 -44.73 -36.69
C GLY A 9 14.68 -43.27 -36.93
N SER A 10 13.69 -42.47 -37.33
CA SER A 10 13.58 -41.05 -37.03
C SER A 10 12.15 -40.58 -37.32
N PRO A 11 11.29 -40.42 -36.31
CA PRO A 11 10.18 -39.49 -36.45
C PRO A 11 10.79 -38.08 -36.40
N GLY A 12 10.76 -37.40 -37.55
CA GLY A 12 11.03 -35.97 -37.62
C GLY A 12 10.12 -35.25 -36.62
N ALA A 13 10.71 -34.48 -35.73
CA ALA A 13 9.98 -33.57 -34.86
C ALA A 13 9.12 -32.63 -35.72
N PRO A 14 7.84 -32.38 -35.37
CA PRO A 14 7.08 -31.34 -36.03
C PRO A 14 7.73 -29.99 -35.72
N VAL A 15 8.17 -29.31 -36.78
CA VAL A 15 8.57 -27.90 -36.79
C VAL A 15 7.31 -27.05 -36.57
N ALA A 16 6.79 -27.05 -35.35
CA ALA A 16 5.61 -26.29 -34.96
C ALA A 16 5.69 -25.94 -33.46
N ALA A 17 6.81 -25.38 -33.02
CA ALA A 17 6.98 -24.92 -31.64
C ALA A 17 7.83 -23.63 -31.55
N PHE A 18 7.84 -22.81 -32.61
CA PHE A 18 8.69 -21.62 -32.65
C PHE A 18 7.98 -20.36 -33.14
N LEU A 19 6.69 -20.17 -32.81
CA LEU A 19 6.02 -18.87 -32.97
C LEU A 19 4.95 -18.61 -31.88
N LEU A 20 5.26 -18.91 -30.61
CA LEU A 20 4.47 -18.44 -29.45
C LEU A 20 5.38 -18.08 -28.25
N PHE A 21 6.54 -17.46 -28.51
CA PHE A 21 7.51 -17.12 -27.46
C PHE A 21 7.90 -15.63 -27.40
N LEU A 22 7.06 -14.74 -27.96
CA LEU A 22 7.34 -13.29 -28.00
C LEU A 22 6.24 -12.40 -27.41
N LEU A 23 5.20 -13.00 -26.81
CA LEU A 23 4.19 -12.27 -26.01
C LEU A 23 3.99 -12.86 -24.60
N TRP A 24 4.83 -13.84 -24.22
CA TRP A 24 4.80 -14.42 -22.88
C TRP A 24 5.29 -13.48 -21.75
N PRO A 25 6.31 -12.60 -21.93
CA PRO A 25 6.76 -11.77 -20.82
C PRO A 25 5.79 -10.63 -20.47
N VAL A 26 4.91 -10.20 -21.39
CA VAL A 26 3.90 -9.15 -21.10
C VAL A 26 2.71 -9.73 -20.33
N ALA A 27 2.30 -10.97 -20.64
CA ALA A 27 1.25 -11.66 -19.90
C ALA A 27 1.64 -11.98 -18.45
N MET A 28 2.94 -12.21 -18.17
CA MET A 28 3.41 -12.46 -16.81
C MET A 28 3.42 -11.21 -15.91
N VAL A 29 3.66 -10.02 -16.47
CA VAL A 29 3.53 -8.78 -15.68
C VAL A 29 2.07 -8.60 -15.26
N LEU A 30 1.10 -8.78 -16.16
CA LEU A 30 -0.32 -8.67 -15.82
C LEU A 30 -0.85 -9.79 -14.91
N ALA A 31 -0.34 -11.02 -15.03
CA ALA A 31 -0.75 -12.13 -14.18
C ALA A 31 -0.20 -12.03 -12.74
N ALA A 32 0.97 -11.41 -12.54
CA ALA A 32 1.52 -11.13 -11.22
C ALA A 32 0.64 -10.12 -10.43
N TRP A 33 -0.05 -9.21 -11.12
CA TRP A 33 -1.05 -8.30 -10.52
C TRP A 33 -2.39 -8.96 -10.17
N LEU A 34 -2.66 -10.18 -10.67
CA LEU A 34 -3.94 -10.87 -10.46
C LEU A 34 -3.87 -12.06 -9.48
N TRP A 35 -2.66 -12.54 -9.11
CA TRP A 35 -2.51 -13.65 -8.14
C TRP A 35 -1.51 -13.36 -7.00
N GLY A 36 -0.84 -12.22 -7.01
CA GLY A 36 0.07 -11.80 -5.96
C GLY A 36 -0.63 -10.90 -4.94
N SER A 37 -0.29 -11.10 -3.66
CA SER A 37 -0.71 -10.32 -2.49
C SER A 37 -0.26 -8.86 -2.55
N GLY A 38 -0.76 -8.10 -3.53
CA GLY A 38 -0.56 -6.67 -3.66
C GLY A 38 -1.61 -5.87 -2.88
N PRO A 39 -1.35 -4.59 -2.59
CA PRO A 39 -2.20 -3.75 -1.73
C PRO A 39 -3.67 -3.66 -2.20
N MET A 40 -3.92 -3.76 -3.52
CA MET A 40 -5.27 -3.79 -4.10
C MET A 40 -6.11 -5.00 -3.68
N ALA A 41 -5.50 -6.18 -3.49
CA ALA A 41 -6.24 -7.37 -3.03
C ALA A 41 -6.70 -7.21 -1.58
N SER A 42 -5.92 -6.54 -0.73
CA SER A 42 -6.30 -6.19 0.64
C SER A 42 -7.40 -5.13 0.69
N VAL A 43 -7.39 -4.15 -0.22
CA VAL A 43 -8.44 -3.12 -0.33
C VAL A 43 -9.77 -3.75 -0.78
N LEU A 44 -9.75 -4.57 -1.83
CA LEU A 44 -10.95 -5.22 -2.37
C LEU A 44 -11.56 -6.25 -1.41
N ALA A 45 -10.73 -6.96 -0.61
CA ALA A 45 -11.22 -7.89 0.40
C ALA A 45 -11.95 -7.19 1.57
N ARG A 46 -11.62 -5.91 1.85
CA ARG A 46 -12.17 -5.13 2.98
C ARG A 46 -13.45 -4.37 2.64
N ILE A 47 -13.73 -4.15 1.34
CA ILE A 47 -14.98 -3.54 0.84
C ILE A 47 -16.20 -4.49 1.03
N GLY A 48 -15.97 -5.76 1.38
CA GLY A 48 -17.02 -6.78 1.59
C GLY A 48 -17.83 -6.69 2.90
N MET A 49 -17.51 -5.78 3.82
CA MET A 49 -18.28 -5.60 5.08
C MET A 49 -18.86 -4.19 5.18
N GLY A 50 -19.99 -3.97 4.51
CA GLY A 50 -20.92 -2.89 4.89
C GLY A 50 -20.49 -1.46 4.57
N GLY A 51 -20.61 -1.08 3.30
CA GLY A 51 -21.08 0.25 2.92
C GLY A 51 -20.17 1.45 3.22
N GLN A 52 -19.26 1.73 2.28
CA GLN A 52 -19.14 3.01 1.56
C GLN A 52 -17.96 2.84 0.60
N ILE A 53 -18.10 3.31 -0.64
CA ILE A 53 -16.94 3.47 -1.52
C ILE A 53 -16.16 4.63 -0.93
N VAL A 54 -15.27 4.32 0.01
CA VAL A 54 -14.25 5.26 0.46
C VAL A 54 -13.40 5.56 -0.77
N SER A 55 -13.36 6.83 -1.16
CA SER A 55 -12.43 7.30 -2.20
C SER A 55 -11.06 6.71 -1.92
N GLU A 56 -10.42 6.17 -2.94
CA GLU A 56 -9.13 5.48 -2.80
C GLU A 56 -8.05 6.52 -2.49
N ARG A 57 -7.97 6.90 -1.21
CA ARG A 57 -6.99 7.84 -0.70
C ARG A 57 -5.79 7.08 -0.15
N VAL A 58 -4.61 7.43 -0.64
CA VAL A 58 -3.35 6.86 -0.18
C VAL A 58 -2.41 7.96 0.23
N TYR A 59 -1.85 7.84 1.43
CA TYR A 59 -0.80 8.71 1.92
C TYR A 59 0.55 8.18 1.46
N VAL A 60 1.37 9.02 0.86
CA VAL A 60 2.71 8.66 0.40
C VAL A 60 3.72 9.58 1.06
N GLY A 61 4.65 9.00 1.81
CA GLY A 61 5.77 9.71 2.39
C GLY A 61 7.05 9.44 1.62
N LEU A 62 7.76 10.52 1.25
CA LEU A 62 9.04 10.45 0.56
C LEU A 62 10.05 11.29 1.33
N ARG A 63 11.21 10.71 1.62
CA ARG A 63 12.33 11.42 2.23
C ARG A 63 13.33 11.83 1.15
N ARG A 64 13.27 13.08 0.69
CA ARG A 64 14.20 13.67 -0.29
C ARG A 64 14.60 15.08 0.11
N PRO A 65 15.90 15.38 0.21
CA PRO A 65 16.58 16.00 1.37
C PRO A 65 15.76 16.32 2.65
N HIS A 66 14.49 16.67 2.53
CA HIS A 66 13.49 16.84 3.57
C HIS A 66 12.40 15.76 3.46
N ALA A 67 11.62 15.59 4.53
CA ALA A 67 10.51 14.65 4.56
C ALA A 67 9.22 15.32 4.06
N GLU A 68 8.63 14.77 3.01
CA GLU A 68 7.41 15.25 2.39
C GLU A 68 6.33 14.17 2.41
N VAL A 69 5.07 14.59 2.60
CA VAL A 69 3.93 13.68 2.59
C VAL A 69 2.85 14.25 1.68
N VAL A 70 2.43 13.43 0.73
CA VAL A 70 1.36 13.74 -0.23
C VAL A 70 0.19 12.79 -0.06
N VAL A 71 -0.98 13.27 -0.43
CA VAL A 71 -2.21 12.51 -0.49
C VAL A 71 -2.54 12.28 -1.95
N LEU A 72 -2.64 11.03 -2.34
CA LEU A 72 -3.14 10.57 -3.64
C LEU A 72 -4.63 10.32 -3.51
N GLU A 73 -5.44 10.98 -4.32
CA GLU A 73 -6.89 10.82 -4.33
C GLU A 73 -7.44 11.13 -5.72
N GLU A 74 -8.27 10.24 -6.28
CA GLU A 74 -8.94 10.44 -7.57
C GLU A 74 -7.99 10.80 -8.74
N GLY A 75 -6.77 10.27 -8.71
CA GLY A 75 -5.74 10.54 -9.72
C GLY A 75 -5.04 11.89 -9.57
N ALA A 76 -5.31 12.64 -8.49
CA ALA A 76 -4.63 13.88 -8.15
C ALA A 76 -3.74 13.71 -6.90
N THR A 77 -2.73 14.58 -6.80
CA THR A 77 -1.85 14.67 -5.62
C THR A 77 -2.08 16.01 -4.93
N ARG A 78 -2.17 16.01 -3.60
CA ARG A 78 -2.11 17.23 -2.77
C ARG A 78 -1.16 17.06 -1.60
N PRO A 79 -0.54 18.12 -1.07
CA PRO A 79 0.21 18.01 0.18
C PRO A 79 -0.71 17.63 1.35
N LEU A 80 -0.20 16.82 2.28
CA LEU A 80 -0.90 16.56 3.54
C LEU A 80 -0.91 17.85 4.37
N ARG A 81 -2.10 18.23 4.86
CA ARG A 81 -2.25 19.36 5.78
C ARG A 81 -1.50 19.03 7.07
N HIS A 82 -0.59 19.91 7.49
CA HIS A 82 0.12 19.79 8.75
C HIS A 82 -0.74 20.33 9.90
N VAL A 83 -1.09 19.46 10.85
CA VAL A 83 -1.98 19.75 12.01
C VAL A 83 -1.17 19.85 13.32
N GLY A 84 0.13 20.12 13.23
CA GLY A 84 1.06 20.06 14.36
C GLY A 84 1.57 21.42 14.84
N ASN A 85 1.95 21.49 16.12
CA ASN A 85 2.42 22.70 16.79
C ASN A 85 3.89 22.60 17.23
N HIS A 86 4.58 21.48 16.96
CA HIS A 86 5.85 21.13 17.61
C HIS A 86 7.08 21.16 16.70
N SER A 87 6.93 20.94 15.39
CA SER A 87 8.05 20.90 14.44
C SER A 87 7.85 21.92 13.31
N PRO A 88 8.51 23.10 13.35
CA PRO A 88 8.58 23.99 12.19
C PRO A 88 9.41 23.36 11.05
N SER A 89 10.15 22.29 11.31
CA SER A 89 11.01 21.55 10.38
C SER A 89 10.28 20.61 9.42
N GLY A 90 8.96 20.44 9.55
CA GLY A 90 8.15 19.56 8.72
C GLY A 90 7.88 18.19 9.33
N PHE A 91 7.38 17.26 8.50
CA PHE A 91 7.01 15.90 8.89
C PHE A 91 8.24 15.02 9.14
N GLU A 92 8.10 14.03 10.02
CA GLU A 92 9.13 13.03 10.29
C GLU A 92 8.49 11.67 10.63
N TRP A 93 9.24 10.57 10.51
CA TRP A 93 8.75 9.21 10.78
C TRP A 93 9.91 8.23 11.01
N GLY A 94 9.58 6.99 11.40
CA GLY A 94 10.57 5.92 11.61
C GLY A 94 11.28 5.96 12.98
N TYR A 95 10.85 6.84 13.89
CA TYR A 95 11.33 6.91 15.27
C TYR A 95 10.27 7.53 16.20
N GLY A 96 10.53 7.52 17.50
CA GLY A 96 9.72 8.20 18.50
C GLY A 96 10.18 9.64 18.72
N GLY A 97 9.35 10.63 18.41
CA GLY A 97 9.68 12.05 18.62
C GLY A 97 8.50 12.98 18.37
N SER A 98 8.75 14.29 18.39
CA SER A 98 7.74 15.34 18.13
C SER A 98 7.33 15.42 16.66
N GLY A 99 8.29 15.35 15.72
CA GLY A 99 7.98 15.33 14.28
C GLY A 99 7.08 14.15 13.85
N PRO A 100 7.38 12.90 14.29
CA PRO A 100 6.47 11.77 14.10
C PRO A 100 5.10 11.93 14.77
N ALA A 101 5.00 12.71 15.84
CA ALA A 101 3.74 13.02 16.49
C ALA A 101 2.88 13.97 15.63
N ASP A 102 3.50 15.02 15.10
CA ASP A 102 2.84 15.96 14.18
C ASP A 102 2.36 15.26 12.90
N LEU A 103 3.13 14.31 12.35
CA LEU A 103 2.69 13.48 11.23
C LEU A 103 1.51 12.57 11.63
N ALA A 104 1.58 11.91 12.79
CA ALA A 104 0.49 11.07 13.28
C ALA A 104 -0.83 11.84 13.36
N ARG A 105 -0.81 13.03 13.97
CA ARG A 105 -1.99 13.89 14.07
C ARG A 105 -2.52 14.32 12.71
N SER A 106 -1.63 14.67 11.79
CA SER A 106 -2.00 15.13 10.45
C SER A 106 -2.65 14.02 9.62
N LEU A 107 -2.14 12.80 9.70
CA LEU A 107 -2.73 11.62 9.05
C LEU A 107 -4.10 11.29 9.62
N LEU A 108 -4.24 11.28 10.95
CA LEU A 108 -5.51 11.00 11.62
C LEU A 108 -6.56 12.06 11.24
N ALA A 109 -6.21 13.34 11.34
CA ALA A 109 -7.11 14.45 11.02
C ALA A 109 -7.60 14.41 9.56
N ASP A 110 -6.70 14.14 8.61
CA ASP A 110 -7.08 14.00 7.21
C ASP A 110 -7.96 12.76 6.96
N ALA A 111 -7.65 11.65 7.62
CA ALA A 111 -8.35 10.39 7.44
C ALA A 111 -9.76 10.42 8.03
N THR A 112 -9.94 10.99 9.22
CA THR A 112 -11.21 10.99 9.97
C THR A 112 -12.04 12.26 9.75
N GLY A 113 -11.41 13.35 9.32
CA GLY A 113 -12.03 14.67 9.29
C GLY A 113 -12.25 15.29 10.68
N ASP A 114 -11.62 14.73 11.72
CA ASP A 114 -11.81 15.11 13.13
C ASP A 114 -10.46 15.40 13.81
N ASP A 115 -10.16 16.69 13.95
CA ASP A 115 -8.91 17.19 14.55
C ASP A 115 -8.82 16.89 16.07
N ASP A 116 -9.96 16.77 16.76
CA ASP A 116 -10.02 16.50 18.20
C ASP A 116 -9.73 15.02 18.45
N LEU A 117 -10.37 14.13 17.68
CA LEU A 117 -10.08 12.71 17.66
C LEU A 117 -8.61 12.46 17.31
N ALA A 118 -8.09 13.18 16.31
CA ALA A 118 -6.70 13.09 15.91
C ALA A 118 -5.73 13.46 17.05
N GLY A 119 -6.00 14.56 17.77
CA GLY A 119 -5.19 14.96 18.92
C GLY A 119 -5.24 13.94 20.06
N TRP A 120 -6.40 13.33 20.29
CA TRP A 120 -6.57 12.31 21.32
C TRP A 120 -5.82 10.99 20.99
N MET A 121 -5.81 10.57 19.73
CA MET A 121 -5.20 9.31 19.28
C MET A 121 -3.74 9.43 18.85
N GLU A 122 -3.22 10.64 18.65
CA GLU A 122 -1.90 10.93 18.09
C GLU A 122 -0.78 10.06 18.68
N GLN A 123 -0.72 9.97 20.01
CA GLN A 123 0.38 9.29 20.69
C GLN A 123 0.36 7.77 20.44
N ASP A 124 -0.81 7.16 20.53
CA ASP A 124 -0.99 5.73 20.26
C ASP A 124 -0.71 5.43 18.78
N PHE A 125 -1.19 6.28 17.87
CA PHE A 125 -0.97 6.11 16.42
C PHE A 125 0.49 6.31 16.03
N LYS A 126 1.17 7.31 16.62
CA LYS A 126 2.60 7.54 16.41
C LYS A 126 3.40 6.29 16.74
N TRP A 127 3.21 5.72 17.93
CA TRP A 127 3.96 4.54 18.33
C TRP A 127 3.52 3.30 17.58
N GLY A 128 2.23 3.17 17.26
CA GLY A 128 1.62 2.05 16.55
C GLY A 128 2.09 1.93 15.10
N VAL A 129 2.13 3.06 14.40
CA VAL A 129 2.26 3.13 12.94
C VAL A 129 3.44 4.02 12.54
N VAL A 130 3.41 5.31 12.86
CA VAL A 130 4.34 6.30 12.27
C VAL A 130 5.81 6.05 12.63
N ALA A 131 6.09 5.66 13.87
CA ALA A 131 7.43 5.32 14.33
C ALA A 131 8.01 4.06 13.68
N ARG A 132 7.17 3.27 13.00
CA ARG A 132 7.54 2.01 12.34
C ARG A 132 7.53 2.10 10.81
N LEU A 133 7.15 3.24 10.24
CA LEU A 133 7.19 3.43 8.79
C LEU A 133 8.63 3.32 8.29
N PRO A 134 8.85 2.70 7.11
CA PRO A 134 10.17 2.68 6.49
C PRO A 134 10.77 4.08 6.36
N HIS A 135 12.09 4.18 6.53
CA HIS A 135 12.76 5.47 6.65
C HIS A 135 12.70 6.30 5.35
N ASP A 136 12.93 5.67 4.21
CA ASP A 136 13.12 6.35 2.92
C ASP A 136 11.80 6.71 2.25
N GLU A 137 10.89 5.74 2.13
CA GLU A 137 9.59 5.89 1.48
C GLU A 137 8.55 4.95 2.07
N TRP A 138 7.29 5.36 2.06
CA TRP A 138 6.18 4.54 2.52
C TRP A 138 4.87 4.94 1.87
N GLU A 139 3.95 3.98 1.83
CA GLU A 139 2.56 4.19 1.43
C GLU A 139 1.65 3.70 2.56
N LEU A 140 0.58 4.46 2.83
CA LEU A 140 -0.41 4.12 3.85
C LEU A 140 -1.81 4.45 3.31
N PRO A 141 -2.64 3.45 3.00
CA PRO A 141 -4.02 3.68 2.61
C PRO A 141 -4.83 4.32 3.73
N GLN A 142 -5.74 5.24 3.40
CA GLN A 142 -6.67 5.84 4.37
C GLN A 142 -7.50 4.75 5.09
N ALA A 143 -7.90 3.71 4.36
CA ALA A 143 -8.62 2.59 4.93
C ALA A 143 -7.88 1.91 6.10
N ASP A 144 -6.55 1.79 6.03
CA ASP A 144 -5.77 1.20 7.11
C ASP A 144 -5.65 2.13 8.32
N VAL A 145 -5.65 3.46 8.10
CA VAL A 145 -5.76 4.45 9.18
C VAL A 145 -7.12 4.32 9.89
N LEU A 146 -8.21 4.28 9.12
CA LEU A 146 -9.57 4.17 9.66
C LEU A 146 -9.78 2.87 10.44
N VAL A 147 -9.28 1.75 9.92
CA VAL A 147 -9.30 0.46 10.62
C VAL A 147 -8.54 0.51 11.93
N TRP A 148 -7.38 1.19 11.94
CA TRP A 148 -6.60 1.35 13.15
C TRP A 148 -7.37 2.15 14.21
N VAL A 149 -8.03 3.24 13.79
CA VAL A 149 -8.90 4.09 14.63
C VAL A 149 -10.05 3.27 15.22
N GLU A 150 -10.76 2.51 14.39
CA GLU A 150 -11.86 1.64 14.83
C GLU A 150 -11.41 0.62 15.87
N ARG A 151 -10.26 -0.01 15.64
CA ARG A 151 -9.67 -0.94 16.60
C ARG A 151 -9.36 -0.26 17.93
N LEU A 152 -8.72 0.91 17.91
CA LEU A 152 -8.39 1.63 19.15
C LEU A 152 -9.65 2.04 19.93
N LEU A 153 -10.71 2.48 19.23
CA LEU A 153 -12.00 2.79 19.85
C LEU A 153 -12.68 1.56 20.47
N ALA A 154 -12.52 0.38 19.86
CA ALA A 154 -13.05 -0.88 20.40
C ALA A 154 -12.28 -1.34 21.65
N GLU A 155 -10.97 -1.13 21.69
CA GLU A 155 -10.11 -1.44 22.85
C GLU A 155 -10.30 -0.46 24.01
N HIS A 156 -10.76 0.77 23.71
CA HIS A 156 -10.97 1.83 24.69
C HIS A 156 -12.38 2.43 24.63
N PRO A 157 -13.43 1.66 24.96
CA PRO A 157 -14.82 2.11 24.81
C PRO A 157 -15.20 3.28 25.73
N ALA A 158 -14.48 3.47 26.84
CA ALA A 158 -14.65 4.60 27.76
C ALA A 158 -14.09 5.92 27.22
N ARG A 159 -13.49 5.92 26.02
CA ARG A 159 -12.89 7.08 25.37
C ARG A 159 -13.69 7.56 24.16
N ARG A 160 -14.95 7.12 24.02
CA ARG A 160 -15.94 7.65 23.05
C ARG A 160 -16.68 8.86 23.60
#